data_AF-A0A6G1S3S9-F1
#
_entry.id   AF-A0A6G1S3S9-F1
#
_cell.length_a   1.000
_cell.length_b   1.000
_cell.length_c   1.000
_cell.angle_alpha   90.00
_cell.angle_beta   90.00
_cell.angle_gamma   90.00
#
_symmetry.space_group_name_H-M   'P 1'
#
loop_
_entity.id
_entity.type
_entity.pdbx_description
1 polymer ?
#
loop_
_entity_poly.entity_id
_entity_poly.type
_entity_poly.pdbx_seq_one_letter_code
_entity_poly.pdbx_strand_id
1 'polypeptide(L)'
;ELGLTKLLDPEDVNVDQPDEKSIITYVATFYHYFSKMKALAVEGKRVGKVLDAAREAEELVGKYEELAGELLGWIEQTILTLNDRELASALPGVQSQLQAFNTYRTVEKPPKFMEKGNLEVLLFTVQSRMRANNQKVYVPREGRLISDINKAWERLEKAE
;
A
#
# COMPACT_ATOMS: atom_id res chain seq x y z
N GLU A 1 -7.73 41.44 6.75
CA GLU A 1 -7.93 41.68 8.20
C GLU A 1 -8.27 40.37 8.90
N LEU A 2 -8.01 40.24 10.21
CA LEU A 2 -8.18 39.00 11.00
C LEU A 2 -9.64 38.66 11.35
N GLY A 3 -10.61 39.52 10.97
CA GLY A 3 -12.03 39.31 11.26
C GLY A 3 -12.39 39.41 12.76
N LEU A 4 -11.51 39.94 13.59
CA LEU A 4 -11.76 40.17 15.01
C LEU A 4 -12.59 41.43 15.22
N THR A 5 -13.60 41.35 16.08
CA THR A 5 -14.38 42.51 16.50
C THR A 5 -13.45 43.51 17.19
N LYS A 6 -13.49 44.77 16.76
CA LYS A 6 -12.77 45.87 17.43
C LYS A 6 -13.49 46.18 18.73
N LEU A 7 -12.93 45.75 19.86
CA LEU A 7 -13.55 45.91 21.18
C LEU A 7 -13.11 47.18 21.90
N LEU A 8 -12.05 47.84 21.44
CA LEU A 8 -11.47 49.03 22.05
C LEU A 8 -11.32 50.13 21.02
N ASP A 9 -11.66 51.35 21.42
CA ASP A 9 -11.36 52.54 20.65
C ASP A 9 -9.95 53.06 21.01
N PRO A 10 -9.22 53.70 20.07
CA PRO A 10 -7.86 54.17 20.31
C PRO A 10 -7.75 55.13 21.50
N GLU A 11 -8.81 55.90 21.78
CA GLU A 11 -8.90 56.84 22.89
C GLU A 11 -8.97 56.16 24.26
N ASP A 12 -9.53 54.95 24.35
CA ASP A 12 -9.60 54.15 25.59
C ASP A 12 -8.25 53.53 25.98
N VAL A 13 -7.34 53.43 25.01
CA VAL A 13 -6.02 52.81 25.17
C VAL A 13 -4.93 53.88 25.33
N ASN A 14 -5.08 55.03 24.66
CA ASN A 14 -4.10 56.13 24.67
C ASN A 14 -4.27 57.06 25.89
N VAL A 15 -4.19 56.48 27.09
CA VAL A 15 -4.25 57.18 28.38
C VAL A 15 -3.16 56.62 29.30
N ASP A 16 -2.80 57.36 30.36
CA ASP A 16 -1.72 56.96 31.29
C ASP A 16 -1.97 55.60 31.96
N GLN A 17 -3.25 55.24 32.19
CA GLN A 17 -3.64 53.99 32.82
C GLN A 17 -4.92 53.43 32.18
N PRO A 18 -4.83 52.62 31.10
CA PRO A 18 -5.98 52.02 30.45
C PRO A 18 -6.61 50.91 31.33
N ASP A 19 -7.89 50.60 31.11
CA ASP A 19 -8.59 49.54 31.86
C ASP A 19 -8.02 48.16 31.52
N GLU A 20 -7.32 47.57 32.49
CA GLU A 20 -6.63 46.29 32.33
C GLU A 20 -7.56 45.17 31.87
N LYS A 21 -8.81 45.13 32.35
CA LYS A 21 -9.77 44.08 31.98
C LYS A 21 -10.17 44.18 30.51
N SER A 22 -10.36 45.39 30.01
CA SER A 22 -10.68 45.67 28.62
C SER A 22 -9.52 45.32 27.71
N ILE A 23 -8.27 45.67 28.09
CA ILE A 23 -7.05 45.24 27.39
C ILE A 23 -6.94 43.72 27.36
N ILE A 24 -7.05 43.05 28.52
CA ILE A 24 -6.97 41.59 28.63
C ILE A 24 -8.02 40.91 27.76
N THR A 25 -9.26 41.41 27.78
CA THR A 25 -10.36 40.84 26.98
C THR A 25 -10.04 40.94 25.50
N TYR A 26 -9.56 42.10 25.03
CA TYR A 26 -9.21 42.26 23.62
C TYR A 26 -8.03 41.38 23.22
N VAL A 27 -6.95 41.34 24.01
CA VAL A 27 -5.79 40.46 23.79
C VAL A 27 -6.21 38.98 23.79
N ALA A 28 -7.14 38.58 24.65
CA ALA A 28 -7.67 37.22 24.68
C ALA A 28 -8.36 36.84 23.36
N THR A 29 -9.04 37.77 22.69
CA THR A 29 -9.64 37.50 21.36
C THR A 29 -8.58 37.13 20.31
N PHE A 30 -7.42 37.83 20.29
CA PHE A 30 -6.30 37.48 19.42
C PHE A 30 -5.69 36.14 19.81
N TYR A 31 -5.52 35.87 21.11
CA TYR A 31 -5.02 34.58 21.58
C TYR A 31 -5.90 33.42 21.11
N HIS A 32 -7.23 33.54 21.25
CA HIS A 32 -8.16 32.52 20.77
C HIS A 32 -8.10 32.34 19.26
N TYR A 33 -7.99 33.42 18.48
CA TYR A 33 -7.84 33.36 17.03
C TYR A 33 -6.57 32.61 16.62
N PHE A 34 -5.41 33.00 17.14
CA PHE A 34 -4.14 32.35 16.77
C PHE A 34 -4.07 30.91 17.30
N SER A 35 -4.65 30.64 18.46
CA SER A 35 -4.77 29.27 18.99
C SER A 35 -5.64 28.39 18.09
N LYS A 36 -6.77 28.92 17.60
CA LYS A 36 -7.61 28.22 16.61
C LYS A 36 -6.88 27.98 15.30
N MET A 37 -6.16 28.98 14.77
CA MET A 37 -5.34 28.82 13.57
C MET A 37 -4.27 27.73 13.73
N LYS A 38 -3.60 27.70 14.88
CA LYS A 38 -2.62 26.64 15.20
C LYS A 38 -3.28 25.26 15.29
N ALA A 39 -4.45 25.16 15.93
CA ALA A 39 -5.20 23.92 16.04
C ALA A 39 -5.58 23.39 14.64
N LEU A 40 -6.14 24.24 13.78
CA LEU A 40 -6.49 23.89 12.40
C LEU A 40 -5.26 23.43 11.59
N ALA A 41 -4.12 24.09 11.75
CA ALA A 41 -2.89 23.68 11.08
C ALA A 41 -2.41 22.29 11.55
N VAL A 42 -2.55 21.97 12.84
CA VAL A 42 -2.21 20.65 13.38
C VAL A 42 -3.20 19.58 12.89
N GLU A 43 -4.49 19.88 12.87
CA GLU A 43 -5.52 19.00 12.33
C GLU A 43 -5.27 18.69 10.85
N GLY A 44 -4.98 19.72 10.03
CA GLY A 44 -4.62 19.54 8.63
C GLY A 44 -3.41 18.62 8.43
N LYS A 45 -2.36 18.77 9.26
CA LYS A 45 -1.21 17.87 9.24
C LYS A 45 -1.56 16.43 9.63
N ARG A 46 -2.48 16.22 10.58
CA ARG A 46 -2.93 14.88 10.98
C ARG A 46 -3.71 14.21 9.87
N VAL A 47 -4.61 14.94 9.22
CA VAL A 47 -5.37 14.44 8.05
C VAL A 47 -4.41 14.06 6.92
N GLY A 48 -3.41 14.91 6.62
CA GLY A 48 -2.39 14.62 5.63
C GLY A 48 -1.67 13.28 5.89
N LYS A 49 -1.23 13.04 7.13
CA LYS A 49 -0.57 11.77 7.49
C LYS A 49 -1.47 10.54 7.28
N VAL A 50 -2.76 10.64 7.57
CA VAL A 50 -3.71 9.53 7.36
C VAL A 50 -3.88 9.28 5.86
N LEU A 51 -3.96 10.34 5.06
CA LEU A 51 -4.06 10.23 3.61
C LEU A 51 -2.80 9.62 2.99
N ASP A 52 -1.62 10.06 3.40
CA ASP A 52 -0.34 9.52 2.93
C ASP A 52 -0.25 8.02 3.25
N ALA A 53 -0.60 7.63 4.47
CA ALA A 53 -0.63 6.23 4.89
C ALA A 53 -1.64 5.39 4.10
N ALA A 54 -2.77 5.96 3.68
CA ALA A 54 -3.75 5.30 2.82
C ALA A 54 -3.22 5.10 1.40
N ARG A 55 -2.59 6.13 0.82
CA ARG A 55 -1.98 6.07 -0.50
C ARG A 55 -0.88 5.02 -0.59
N GLU A 56 0.02 4.97 0.39
CA GLU A 56 1.09 3.98 0.44
C GLU A 56 0.53 2.55 0.57
N ALA A 57 -0.54 2.35 1.33
CA ALA A 57 -1.20 1.06 1.45
C ALA A 57 -1.82 0.62 0.11
N GLU A 58 -2.46 1.55 -0.61
CA GLU A 58 -3.04 1.30 -1.94
C GLU A 58 -1.97 0.92 -2.97
N GLU A 59 -0.81 1.58 -2.95
CA GLU A 59 0.33 1.24 -3.81
C GLU A 59 0.83 -0.19 -3.56
N LEU A 60 1.00 -0.57 -2.29
CA LEU A 60 1.43 -1.92 -1.93
C LEU A 60 0.39 -2.99 -2.31
N VAL A 61 -0.90 -2.67 -2.17
CA VAL A 61 -2.00 -3.54 -2.64
C VAL A 61 -1.93 -3.72 -4.15
N GLY A 62 -1.77 -2.64 -4.92
CA GLY A 62 -1.61 -2.70 -6.37
C GLY A 62 -0.44 -3.58 -6.80
N LYS A 63 0.71 -3.42 -6.14
CA LYS A 63 1.90 -4.25 -6.38
C LYS A 63 1.66 -5.73 -6.09
N TYR A 64 0.95 -6.05 -5.01
CA TYR A 64 0.58 -7.43 -4.71
C TYR A 64 -0.32 -8.02 -5.80
N GLU A 65 -1.33 -7.26 -6.23
CA GLU A 65 -2.28 -7.68 -7.26
C GLU A 65 -1.63 -7.91 -8.62
N GLU A 66 -0.67 -7.08 -9.00
CA GLU A 66 0.13 -7.24 -10.21
C GLU A 66 0.97 -8.51 -10.15
N LEU A 67 1.84 -8.62 -9.14
CA LEU A 67 2.76 -9.76 -8.99
C LEU A 67 2.02 -11.10 -8.83
N ALA A 68 0.90 -11.12 -8.12
CA ALA A 68 0.08 -12.33 -8.00
C ALA A 68 -0.52 -12.73 -9.35
N GLY A 69 -0.98 -11.75 -10.14
CA GLY A 69 -1.48 -11.99 -11.49
C GLY A 69 -0.42 -12.53 -12.44
N GLU A 70 0.78 -11.95 -12.42
CA GLU A 70 1.92 -12.39 -13.23
C GLU A 70 2.35 -13.82 -12.89
N LEU A 71 2.49 -14.13 -11.60
CA LEU A 71 2.87 -15.48 -11.16
C LEU A 71 1.82 -16.52 -11.56
N LEU A 72 0.54 -16.23 -11.33
CA LEU A 72 -0.55 -17.13 -11.72
C LEU A 72 -0.59 -17.33 -13.24
N GLY A 73 -0.42 -16.26 -14.02
CA GLY A 73 -0.34 -16.35 -15.48
C GLY A 73 0.81 -17.24 -15.95
N TRP A 74 1.99 -17.06 -15.36
CA TRP A 74 3.16 -17.90 -15.64
C TRP A 74 2.93 -19.37 -15.27
N ILE A 75 2.29 -19.65 -14.13
CA ILE A 75 1.96 -21.01 -13.70
C ILE A 75 1.05 -21.69 -14.74
N GLU A 76 -0.04 -21.04 -15.13
CA GLU A 76 -0.99 -21.63 -16.09
C GLU A 76 -0.33 -21.85 -17.47
N GLN A 77 0.47 -20.90 -17.96
CA GLN A 77 1.21 -21.06 -19.21
C GLN A 77 2.23 -22.21 -19.16
N THR A 78 2.93 -22.34 -18.04
CA THR A 78 3.90 -23.43 -17.84
C THR A 78 3.20 -24.78 -17.77
N ILE A 79 2.07 -24.89 -17.05
CA ILE A 79 1.23 -26.10 -17.01
C ILE A 79 0.79 -26.52 -18.42
N LEU A 80 0.37 -25.57 -19.27
CA LEU A 80 0.00 -25.88 -20.66
C LEU A 80 1.18 -26.43 -21.46
N THR A 81 2.37 -25.89 -21.25
CA THR A 81 3.60 -26.30 -21.94
C THR A 81 4.07 -27.68 -21.47
N LEU A 82 3.99 -27.98 -20.18
CA LEU A 82 4.39 -29.28 -19.61
C LEU A 82 3.39 -30.41 -19.94
N ASN A 83 2.11 -30.08 -20.10
CA ASN A 83 1.09 -31.06 -20.50
C ASN A 83 1.13 -31.41 -21.99
N ASP A 84 1.95 -30.73 -22.80
CA ASP A 84 2.17 -31.12 -24.19
C ASP A 84 2.96 -32.44 -24.23
N ARG A 85 2.26 -33.52 -24.55
CA ARG A 85 2.79 -34.90 -24.56
C ARG A 85 3.31 -35.32 -25.93
N GLU A 86 3.39 -34.41 -26.90
CA GLU A 86 3.99 -34.71 -28.20
C GLU A 86 5.52 -34.75 -28.10
N LEU A 87 6.04 -35.95 -27.85
CA LEU A 87 7.48 -36.20 -27.96
C LEU A 87 7.90 -36.08 -29.43
N ALA A 88 9.01 -35.40 -29.66
CA ALA A 88 9.56 -35.31 -31.01
C ALA A 88 9.85 -36.72 -31.58
N SER A 89 9.51 -36.96 -32.84
CA SER A 89 9.67 -38.26 -33.49
C SER A 89 11.13 -38.69 -33.70
N ALA A 90 12.09 -37.79 -33.43
CA ALA A 90 13.52 -38.00 -33.66
C ALA A 90 14.34 -37.74 -32.38
N LEU A 91 15.42 -38.52 -32.19
CA LEU A 91 16.36 -38.42 -31.06
C LEU A 91 16.85 -36.99 -30.76
N PRO A 92 17.23 -36.15 -31.76
CA PRO A 92 17.63 -34.77 -31.48
C PRO A 92 16.52 -33.93 -30.85
N GLY A 93 15.27 -34.16 -31.23
CA GLY A 93 14.12 -33.44 -30.68
C GLY A 93 13.84 -33.83 -29.23
N VAL A 94 13.96 -35.12 -28.89
CA VAL A 94 13.84 -35.59 -27.51
C VAL A 94 14.97 -35.03 -26.62
N GLN A 95 16.20 -34.96 -27.13
CA GLN A 95 17.32 -34.33 -26.41
C GLN A 95 17.07 -32.83 -26.16
N SER A 96 16.52 -32.12 -27.15
CA SER A 96 16.16 -30.71 -27.00
C SER A 96 15.05 -30.51 -25.97
N GLN A 97 14.01 -31.35 -25.96
CA GLN A 97 12.94 -31.32 -24.95
C GLN A 97 13.48 -31.57 -23.54
N LEU A 98 14.42 -32.53 -23.38
CA LEU A 98 15.08 -32.79 -22.09
C LEU A 98 15.91 -31.59 -21.62
N GLN A 99 16.63 -30.91 -22.52
CA GLN A 99 17.40 -29.71 -22.19
C GLN A 99 16.50 -28.54 -21.79
N ALA A 100 15.39 -28.32 -22.50
CA ALA A 100 14.39 -27.32 -22.15
C ALA A 100 13.81 -27.58 -20.75
N PHE A 101 13.43 -28.83 -20.45
CA PHE A 101 12.92 -29.20 -19.13
C PHE A 101 13.96 -29.00 -18.01
N ASN A 102 15.23 -29.33 -18.25
CA ASN A 102 16.30 -29.05 -17.29
C ASN A 102 16.48 -27.54 -17.05
N THR A 103 16.38 -26.73 -18.10
CA THR A 103 16.45 -25.26 -17.99
C THR A 103 15.30 -24.73 -17.15
N TYR A 104 14.07 -25.18 -17.43
CA TYR A 104 12.89 -24.86 -16.64
C TYR A 104 13.11 -25.15 -15.14
N ARG A 105 13.54 -26.37 -14.80
CA ARG A 105 13.71 -26.79 -13.39
C ARG A 105 14.82 -26.06 -12.65
N THR A 106 15.92 -25.72 -13.33
CA THR A 106 17.14 -25.20 -12.69
C THR A 106 17.30 -23.69 -12.79
N VAL A 107 16.64 -23.05 -13.75
CA VAL A 107 16.79 -21.60 -14.02
C VAL A 107 15.47 -20.86 -13.84
N GLU A 108 14.37 -21.35 -14.42
CA GLU A 108 13.11 -20.58 -14.47
C GLU A 108 12.22 -20.78 -13.24
N LYS A 109 12.05 -22.01 -12.77
CA LYS A 109 11.21 -22.34 -11.61
C LYS A 109 11.74 -21.77 -10.28
N PRO A 110 13.05 -21.80 -9.97
CA PRO A 110 13.56 -21.29 -8.70
C PRO A 110 13.20 -19.82 -8.39
N PRO A 111 13.38 -18.83 -9.29
CA PRO A 111 12.97 -17.46 -9.02
C PRO A 111 11.45 -17.33 -8.84
N LYS A 112 10.65 -18.13 -9.55
CA LYS A 112 9.17 -18.15 -9.39
C LYS A 112 8.73 -18.69 -8.04
N PHE A 113 9.47 -19.66 -7.49
CA PHE A 113 9.25 -20.10 -6.11
C PHE A 113 9.57 -19.00 -5.09
N MET A 114 10.62 -18.21 -5.34
CA MET A 114 10.94 -17.04 -4.50
C MET A 114 9.86 -15.95 -4.60
N GLU A 115 9.34 -15.68 -5.81
CA GLU A 115 8.22 -14.74 -6.03
C GLU A 115 6.98 -15.15 -5.23
N LYS A 116 6.64 -16.45 -5.21
CA LYS A 116 5.56 -17.00 -4.37
C LYS A 116 5.75 -16.65 -2.89
N GLY A 117 6.94 -16.87 -2.34
CA GLY A 117 7.25 -16.51 -0.95
C GLY A 117 7.19 -14.99 -0.71
N ASN A 118 7.68 -14.19 -1.67
CA ASN A 118 7.64 -12.74 -1.59
C ASN A 118 6.20 -12.20 -1.56
N LEU A 119 5.25 -12.85 -2.24
CA LEU A 119 3.83 -12.50 -2.19
C LEU A 119 3.23 -12.72 -0.79
N GLU A 120 3.60 -13.79 -0.10
CA GLU A 120 3.17 -14.05 1.28
C GLU A 120 3.68 -12.94 2.22
N VAL A 121 4.96 -12.59 2.10
CA VAL A 121 5.59 -11.50 2.86
C VAL A 121 4.92 -10.17 2.55
N LEU A 122 4.71 -9.85 1.27
CA LEU A 122 4.10 -8.59 0.85
C LEU A 122 2.67 -8.45 1.39
N LEU A 123 1.86 -9.52 1.31
CA LEU A 123 0.52 -9.52 1.88
C LEU A 123 0.55 -9.29 3.39
N PHE A 124 1.46 -9.97 4.10
CA PHE A 124 1.63 -9.76 5.53
C PHE A 124 2.02 -8.31 5.85
N THR A 125 2.93 -7.71 5.08
CA THR A 125 3.33 -6.30 5.23
C THR A 125 2.15 -5.37 5.01
N VAL A 126 1.38 -5.55 3.93
CA VAL A 126 0.17 -4.75 3.64
C VAL A 126 -0.80 -4.82 4.81
N GLN A 127 -1.18 -6.03 5.22
CA GLN A 127 -2.16 -6.21 6.28
C GLN A 127 -1.67 -5.66 7.63
N SER A 128 -0.39 -5.84 7.96
CA SER A 128 0.20 -5.32 9.20
C SER A 128 0.22 -3.79 9.22
N ARG A 129 0.58 -3.15 8.09
CA ARG A 129 0.56 -1.69 7.96
C ARG A 129 -0.86 -1.14 8.08
N MET A 130 -1.83 -1.76 7.42
CA MET A 130 -3.24 -1.34 7.51
C MET A 130 -3.79 -1.46 8.93
N ARG A 131 -3.47 -2.54 9.66
CA ARG A 131 -3.84 -2.68 11.08
C ARG A 131 -3.21 -1.59 11.93
N ALA A 132 -1.92 -1.32 11.77
CA ALA A 132 -1.22 -0.27 12.51
C ALA A 132 -1.82 1.13 12.27
N ASN A 133 -2.35 1.36 11.07
CA ASN A 133 -2.99 2.62 10.69
C ASN A 133 -4.51 2.66 10.94
N ASN A 134 -5.08 1.63 11.61
CA ASN A 134 -6.53 1.49 11.83
C ASN A 134 -7.37 1.53 10.54
N GLN A 135 -6.80 1.06 9.43
CA GLN A 135 -7.47 0.93 8.15
C GLN A 135 -8.17 -0.42 8.05
N LYS A 136 -9.19 -0.51 7.19
CA LYS A 136 -9.81 -1.79 6.85
C LYS A 136 -8.75 -2.70 6.22
N VAL A 137 -8.52 -3.85 6.83
CA VAL A 137 -7.50 -4.81 6.36
C VAL A 137 -7.84 -5.29 4.97
N TYR A 138 -6.85 -5.22 4.07
CA TYR A 138 -6.97 -5.73 2.71
C TYR A 138 -7.11 -7.25 2.68
N VAL A 139 -8.04 -7.70 1.83
CA VAL A 139 -8.26 -9.10 1.50
C VAL A 139 -8.10 -9.21 -0.01
N PRO A 140 -7.19 -10.08 -0.52
CA PRO A 140 -7.05 -10.30 -1.95
C PRO A 140 -8.34 -10.70 -2.64
N ARG A 141 -8.46 -10.33 -3.91
CA ARG A 141 -9.56 -10.79 -4.78
C ARG A 141 -9.55 -12.31 -4.89
N GLU A 142 -10.74 -12.89 -5.09
CA GLU A 142 -10.87 -14.33 -5.36
C GLU A 142 -10.00 -14.74 -6.56
N GLY A 143 -9.33 -15.89 -6.45
CA GLY A 143 -8.36 -16.36 -7.44
C GLY A 143 -6.95 -15.81 -7.24
N ARG A 144 -6.75 -14.83 -6.35
CA ARG A 144 -5.44 -14.26 -5.99
C ARG A 144 -5.12 -14.40 -4.51
N LEU A 145 -5.87 -15.21 -3.78
CA LEU A 145 -5.54 -15.53 -2.39
C LEU A 145 -4.24 -16.34 -2.36
N ILE A 146 -3.49 -16.25 -1.25
CA ILE A 146 -2.32 -17.12 -1.02
C ILE A 146 -2.69 -18.60 -1.17
N SER A 147 -3.90 -18.99 -0.72
CA SER A 147 -4.40 -20.35 -0.91
C SER A 147 -4.57 -20.73 -2.39
N ASP A 148 -4.97 -19.78 -3.25
CA ASP A 148 -5.18 -20.04 -4.67
C ASP A 148 -3.83 -20.14 -5.39
N ILE A 149 -2.87 -19.31 -5.02
CA ILE A 149 -1.48 -19.40 -5.50
C ILE A 149 -0.86 -20.74 -5.08
N ASN A 150 -1.06 -21.18 -3.84
CA ASN A 150 -0.60 -22.49 -3.37
C ASN A 150 -1.22 -23.64 -4.19
N LYS A 151 -2.54 -23.60 -4.41
CA LYS A 151 -3.22 -24.60 -5.25
C LYS A 151 -2.75 -24.58 -6.70
N ALA A 152 -2.49 -23.40 -7.27
CA ALA A 152 -1.94 -23.29 -8.63
C ALA A 152 -0.53 -23.88 -8.71
N TRP A 153 0.31 -23.61 -7.70
CA TRP A 153 1.65 -24.20 -7.60
C TRP A 153 1.59 -25.73 -7.46
N GLU A 154 0.68 -26.27 -6.63
CA GLU A 154 0.47 -27.72 -6.54
C GLU A 154 0.01 -28.35 -7.86
N ARG A 155 -0.76 -27.62 -8.68
CA ARG A 155 -1.13 -28.07 -10.03
C ARG A 155 0.07 -28.08 -10.97
N LEU A 156 0.97 -27.11 -10.85
CA LEU A 156 2.24 -27.07 -11.59
C LEU A 156 3.10 -28.28 -11.27
N GLU A 157 3.32 -28.57 -9.98
CA GLU A 157 4.11 -29.73 -9.54
C GLU A 157 3.54 -31.07 -10.01
N LYS A 158 2.22 -31.15 -10.27
CA LYS A 158 1.56 -32.35 -10.82
C LYS A 158 1.65 -32.47 -12.34
N ALA A 159 1.90 -31.37 -13.04
CA ALA A 159 2.05 -31.33 -14.48
C ALA A 159 3.48 -31.66 -14.92
N GLU A 160 4.45 -31.54 -14.01
CA GLU A 160 5.84 -32.03 -14.15
C GLU A 160 5.93 -33.56 -14.10
#